data_AF-A0A7V2EEL7-F1
#
_entry.id   AF-A0A7V2EEL7-F1
#
_cell.length_a   1.000
_cell.length_b   1.000
_cell.length_c   1.000
_cell.angle_alpha   90.00
_cell.angle_beta   90.00
_cell.angle_gamma   90.00
#
_symmetry.space_group_name_H-M   'P 1'
#
loop_
_entity.id
_entity.type
_entity.pdbx_description
1 polymer ?
#
loop_
_entity_poly.entity_id
_entity_poly.type
_entity_poly.pdbx_seq_one_letter_code
_entity_poly.pdbx_strand_id
1 'polypeptide(L)'
;LRLLANPDDELAFLRVVNVPARGLGAVTLERLRQAAQIWGCSLCEASRRLPETLTPRAREALARFWELLDSLRQQAGGSLRELVAALLEQSGLAAQYDTREEEDRARLANLDQLVNAAAEAEQRGLTLPSFLDEVALLSEADAETAPQSVLLSTLHAAKGLEFDVVYLVGLEEGLLPLMRGEEPELADEEEERRLLYVGMTRARKKLVLTWARSRRLHGETRTTRPSRFLAELPPEVRREGLTSPSPLPHWEPKPLVRPRQEAPAPEARNGFRPGMKVEHPTFGRGVVLQVQASGAQTRVVVFFDRAGKKTLLPSVAPLKVLSAPRG
;
A
#
# COMPACT_ATOMS: atom_id res chain seq x y z
N LEU A 1 -16.74 11.55 0.87
CA LEU A 1 -18.02 10.89 1.21
C LEU A 1 -18.47 11.14 2.64
N ARG A 2 -17.75 10.70 3.69
CA ARG A 2 -18.13 10.98 5.09
C ARG A 2 -18.41 12.46 5.39
N LEU A 3 -17.57 13.39 4.91
CA LEU A 3 -17.81 14.84 5.04
C LEU A 3 -19.05 15.35 4.31
N LEU A 4 -19.47 14.69 3.22
CA LEU A 4 -20.69 15.06 2.50
C LEU A 4 -21.93 14.63 3.30
N ALA A 5 -21.85 13.49 3.99
CA ALA A 5 -22.90 13.03 4.91
C ALA A 5 -22.91 13.85 6.21
N ASN A 6 -21.75 14.05 6.83
CA ASN A 6 -21.56 14.80 8.08
C ASN A 6 -20.41 15.84 7.94
N PRO A 7 -20.72 17.14 7.78
CA PRO A 7 -19.71 18.21 7.63
C PRO A 7 -18.80 18.39 8.83
N ASP A 8 -19.26 17.99 10.02
CA ASP A 8 -18.53 18.14 11.27
C ASP A 8 -17.66 16.91 11.61
N ASP A 9 -17.50 15.97 10.67
CA ASP A 9 -16.60 14.82 10.83
C ASP A 9 -15.12 15.26 10.77
N GLU A 10 -14.59 15.68 11.92
CA GLU A 10 -13.23 16.20 12.06
C GLU A 10 -12.15 15.18 11.65
N LEU A 11 -12.36 13.89 11.91
CA LEU A 11 -11.41 12.84 11.53
C LEU A 11 -11.36 12.67 10.01
N ALA A 12 -12.52 12.68 9.34
CA ALA A 12 -12.57 12.65 7.89
C ALA A 12 -11.95 13.91 7.29
N PHE A 13 -12.21 15.09 7.87
CA PHE A 13 -11.62 16.37 7.45
C PHE A 13 -10.09 16.31 7.48
N LEU A 14 -9.49 15.96 8.62
CA LEU A 14 -8.04 15.90 8.79
C LEU A 14 -7.37 14.92 7.81
N ARG A 15 -8.05 13.83 7.45
CA ARG A 15 -7.52 12.83 6.49
C ARG A 15 -7.48 13.34 5.06
N VAL A 16 -8.46 14.14 4.64
CA VAL A 16 -8.64 14.47 3.21
C VAL A 16 -8.34 15.92 2.86
N VAL A 17 -8.29 16.82 3.84
CA VAL A 17 -8.12 18.27 3.62
C VAL A 17 -6.86 18.59 2.78
N ASN A 18 -5.78 17.82 2.95
CA ASN A 18 -4.53 18.00 2.20
C ASN A 18 -4.22 16.81 1.25
N VAL A 19 -5.25 16.04 0.85
CA VAL A 19 -5.15 14.97 -0.15
C VAL A 19 -6.16 15.21 -1.28
N PRO A 20 -5.72 15.42 -2.53
CA PRO A 20 -4.35 15.71 -2.98
C PRO A 20 -3.74 16.94 -2.30
N ALA A 21 -2.43 17.16 -2.44
CA ALA A 21 -1.72 18.24 -1.74
C ALA A 21 -2.29 19.63 -2.07
N ARG A 22 -2.84 20.32 -1.05
CA ARG A 22 -3.41 21.69 -1.14
C ARG A 22 -2.56 22.76 -0.46
N GLY A 23 -1.40 22.37 0.09
CA GLY A 23 -0.52 23.27 0.85
C GLY A 23 -1.04 23.55 2.26
N LEU A 24 -1.90 22.68 2.80
CA LEU A 24 -2.47 22.78 4.13
C LEU A 24 -1.67 21.89 5.09
N GLY A 25 -0.48 22.37 5.46
CA GLY A 25 0.46 21.67 6.34
C GLY A 25 0.14 21.80 7.83
N ALA A 26 1.01 21.22 8.67
CA ALA A 26 0.81 21.15 10.14
C ALA A 26 0.60 22.53 10.80
N VAL A 27 1.32 23.57 10.36
CA VAL A 27 1.18 24.93 10.88
C VAL A 27 -0.22 25.50 10.64
N THR A 28 -0.79 25.24 9.47
CA THR A 28 -2.15 25.69 9.12
C THR A 28 -3.18 24.99 10.01
N LEU A 29 -3.04 23.67 10.19
CA LEU A 29 -3.92 22.89 11.06
C LEU A 29 -3.85 23.33 12.52
N GLU A 30 -2.65 23.67 13.00
CA GLU A 30 -2.47 24.16 14.37
C GLU A 30 -3.15 25.52 14.59
N ARG A 31 -3.00 26.46 13.64
CA ARG A 31 -3.70 27.74 13.69
C ARG A 31 -5.22 27.59 13.61
N LEU A 32 -5.71 26.62 12.84
CA LEU A 32 -7.13 26.28 12.79
C LEU A 32 -7.63 25.76 14.14
N ARG A 33 -6.89 24.86 14.80
CA ARG A 33 -7.25 24.36 16.14
C ARG A 33 -7.30 25.48 17.18
N GLN A 34 -6.32 26.39 17.15
CA GLN A 34 -6.33 27.55 18.04
C GLN A 34 -7.54 28.45 17.80
N ALA A 35 -7.88 28.72 16.54
CA ALA A 35 -9.09 29.49 16.20
C ALA A 35 -10.36 28.78 16.65
N ALA A 36 -10.46 27.45 16.42
CA ALA A 36 -11.60 26.64 16.86
C ALA A 36 -11.79 26.70 18.39
N GLN A 37 -10.69 26.64 19.14
CA GLN A 37 -10.69 26.74 20.59
C GLN A 37 -11.14 28.13 21.07
N ILE A 38 -10.64 29.21 20.46
CA ILE A 38 -11.01 30.59 20.81
C ILE A 38 -12.49 30.85 20.50
N TRP A 39 -12.99 30.32 19.38
CA TRP A 39 -14.38 30.50 18.96
C TRP A 39 -15.36 29.53 19.60
N GLY A 40 -14.87 28.53 20.33
CA GLY A 40 -15.70 27.48 20.94
C GLY A 40 -16.47 26.65 19.91
N CYS A 41 -15.86 26.34 18.77
CA CYS A 41 -16.50 25.63 17.66
C CYS A 41 -15.69 24.39 17.20
N SER A 42 -16.27 23.58 16.31
CA SER A 42 -15.56 22.44 15.73
C SER A 42 -14.40 22.90 14.83
N LEU A 43 -13.42 22.01 14.58
CA LEU A 43 -12.33 22.31 13.64
C LEU A 43 -12.88 22.55 12.21
N CYS A 44 -13.89 21.77 11.80
CA CYS A 44 -14.57 21.94 10.52
C CYS A 44 -15.22 23.32 10.42
N GLU A 45 -15.96 23.73 11.45
CA GLU A 45 -16.60 25.03 11.50
C GLU A 45 -15.58 26.17 11.47
N ALA A 46 -14.51 26.08 12.27
CA ALA A 46 -13.42 27.06 12.25
C ALA A 46 -12.80 27.17 10.85
N SER A 47 -12.61 26.05 10.16
CA SER A 47 -12.05 26.05 8.80
C SER A 47 -12.98 26.65 7.75
N ARG A 48 -14.31 26.56 7.93
CA ARG A 48 -15.32 27.23 7.10
C ARG A 48 -15.36 28.74 7.34
N ARG A 49 -15.11 29.17 8.58
CA ARG A 49 -15.04 30.59 8.97
C ARG A 49 -13.74 31.28 8.52
N LEU A 50 -12.74 30.53 8.04
CA LEU A 50 -11.50 31.03 7.42
C LEU A 50 -10.76 32.08 8.27
N PRO A 51 -10.20 31.71 9.43
CA PRO A 51 -9.59 32.65 10.37
C PRO A 51 -8.53 33.53 9.73
N GLU A 52 -8.51 34.82 10.12
CA GLU A 52 -7.54 35.80 9.62
C GLU A 52 -6.09 35.43 9.98
N THR A 53 -5.89 34.62 11.03
CA THR A 53 -4.58 34.09 11.46
C THR A 53 -3.92 33.17 10.41
N LEU A 54 -4.70 32.66 9.45
CA LEU A 54 -4.20 31.86 8.33
C LEU A 54 -3.59 32.73 7.24
N THR A 55 -2.63 32.17 6.51
CA THR A 55 -2.07 32.84 5.33
C THR A 55 -3.13 32.97 4.23
N PRO A 56 -3.06 33.99 3.34
CA PRO A 56 -4.01 34.14 2.24
C PRO A 56 -4.15 32.87 1.39
N ARG A 57 -3.03 32.20 1.10
CA ARG A 57 -2.99 30.93 0.36
C ARG A 57 -3.73 29.79 1.08
N ALA A 58 -3.59 29.70 2.40
CA ALA A 58 -4.28 28.68 3.18
C ALA A 58 -5.80 28.93 3.22
N ARG A 59 -6.22 30.20 3.36
CA ARG A 59 -7.64 30.58 3.29
C ARG A 59 -8.25 30.25 1.93
N GLU A 60 -7.57 30.60 0.85
CA GLU A 60 -8.03 30.29 -0.52
C GLU A 60 -8.13 28.76 -0.75
N ALA A 61 -7.16 27.98 -0.27
CA ALA A 61 -7.20 26.52 -0.39
C ALA A 61 -8.36 25.89 0.41
N LEU A 62 -8.64 26.38 1.61
CA LEU A 62 -9.79 25.93 2.42
C LEU A 62 -11.14 26.37 1.82
N ALA A 63 -11.22 27.60 1.31
CA ALA A 63 -12.42 28.10 0.63
C ALA A 63 -12.79 27.19 -0.56
N ARG A 64 -11.83 26.94 -1.46
CA ARG A 64 -12.03 26.02 -2.59
C ARG A 64 -12.40 24.61 -2.17
N PHE A 65 -11.82 24.12 -1.07
CA PHE A 65 -12.15 22.78 -0.55
C PHE A 65 -13.62 22.70 -0.09
N TRP A 66 -14.10 23.71 0.63
CA TRP A 66 -15.48 23.73 1.09
C TRP A 66 -16.48 24.03 -0.04
N GLU A 67 -16.13 24.91 -0.98
CA GLU A 67 -16.92 25.16 -2.19
C GLU A 67 -17.13 23.88 -3.01
N LEU A 68 -16.09 23.05 -3.16
CA LEU A 68 -16.19 21.75 -3.81
C LEU A 68 -17.14 20.80 -3.05
N LEU A 69 -17.04 20.73 -1.72
CA LEU A 69 -17.93 19.86 -0.95
C LEU A 69 -19.38 20.34 -1.01
N ASP A 70 -19.60 21.65 -0.94
CA ASP A 70 -20.93 22.24 -0.99
C ASP A 70 -21.56 22.10 -2.40
N SER A 71 -20.77 22.20 -3.48
CA SER A 71 -21.25 21.94 -4.84
C SER A 71 -21.65 20.47 -5.04
N LEU A 72 -20.83 19.53 -4.56
CA LEU A 72 -21.14 18.09 -4.61
C LEU A 72 -22.38 17.74 -3.78
N ARG A 73 -22.60 18.41 -2.63
CA ARG A 73 -23.83 18.22 -1.84
C ARG A 73 -25.08 18.70 -2.56
N GLN A 74 -25.00 19.79 -3.30
CA GLN A 74 -26.12 20.27 -4.11
C GLN A 74 -26.43 19.34 -5.29
N GLN A 75 -25.39 18.69 -5.85
CA GLN A 75 -25.53 17.69 -6.92
C GLN A 75 -26.08 16.34 -6.42
N ALA A 76 -25.98 16.05 -5.12
CA ALA A 76 -26.38 14.76 -4.52
C ALA A 76 -27.89 14.44 -4.57
N GLY A 77 -28.72 15.28 -5.18
CA GLY A 77 -30.18 15.10 -5.28
C GLY A 77 -30.67 14.10 -6.34
N GLY A 78 -29.79 13.29 -6.95
CA GLY A 78 -30.17 12.41 -8.06
C GLY A 78 -29.53 11.02 -8.05
N SER A 79 -28.19 10.93 -8.01
CA SER A 79 -27.49 9.65 -8.15
C SER A 79 -26.25 9.52 -7.26
N LEU A 80 -26.14 8.38 -6.56
CA LEU A 80 -24.99 8.05 -5.72
C LEU A 80 -23.76 7.74 -6.57
N ARG A 81 -23.93 7.05 -7.70
CA ARG A 81 -22.86 6.80 -8.66
C ARG A 81 -22.26 8.11 -9.18
N GLU A 82 -23.11 9.02 -9.63
CA GLU A 82 -22.68 10.31 -10.18
C GLU A 82 -21.96 11.15 -9.11
N LEU A 83 -22.47 11.15 -7.87
CA LEU A 83 -21.82 11.83 -6.76
C LEU A 83 -20.40 11.30 -6.48
N VAL A 84 -20.22 9.98 -6.46
CA VAL A 84 -18.91 9.36 -6.22
C VAL A 84 -17.96 9.64 -7.38
N ALA A 85 -18.42 9.50 -8.62
CA ALA A 85 -17.62 9.79 -9.80
C ALA A 85 -17.18 11.27 -9.85
N ALA A 86 -18.12 12.20 -9.66
CA ALA A 86 -17.85 13.63 -9.61
C ALA A 86 -16.87 14.00 -8.50
N LEU A 87 -16.99 13.38 -7.32
CA LEU A 87 -16.05 13.58 -6.21
C LEU A 87 -14.62 13.16 -6.60
N LEU A 88 -14.45 11.99 -7.23
CA LEU A 88 -13.12 11.48 -7.60
C LEU A 88 -12.43 12.36 -8.65
N GLU A 89 -13.20 12.86 -9.61
CA GLU A 89 -12.71 13.75 -10.66
C GLU A 89 -12.41 15.15 -10.12
N GLN A 90 -13.39 15.82 -9.52
CA GLN A 90 -13.28 17.22 -9.12
C GLN A 90 -12.35 17.43 -7.90
N SER A 91 -12.15 16.42 -7.06
CA SER A 91 -11.16 16.49 -5.97
C SER A 91 -9.71 16.45 -6.46
N GLY A 92 -9.49 16.06 -7.72
CA GLY A 92 -8.18 15.80 -8.30
C GLY A 92 -7.55 14.48 -7.86
N LEU A 93 -8.29 13.62 -7.14
CA LEU A 93 -7.76 12.35 -6.63
C LEU A 93 -7.48 11.36 -7.77
N ALA A 94 -8.38 11.26 -8.76
CA ALA A 94 -8.15 10.43 -9.94
C ALA A 94 -6.91 10.91 -10.72
N ALA A 95 -6.80 12.23 -10.94
CA ALA A 95 -5.66 12.83 -11.62
C ALA A 95 -4.32 12.62 -10.88
N GLN A 96 -4.33 12.50 -9.55
CA GLN A 96 -3.12 12.20 -8.77
C GLN A 96 -2.54 10.81 -9.11
N TYR A 97 -3.39 9.86 -9.48
CA TYR A 97 -3.00 8.48 -9.82
C TYR A 97 -2.98 8.22 -11.33
N ASP A 98 -3.18 9.24 -12.17
CA ASP A 98 -3.06 9.12 -13.63
C ASP A 98 -1.59 9.14 -14.07
N THR A 99 -0.85 8.11 -13.65
CA THR A 99 0.56 7.89 -14.02
C THR A 99 0.72 6.56 -14.77
N ARG A 100 1.87 6.37 -15.44
CA ARG A 100 2.19 5.09 -16.11
C ARG A 100 2.68 4.00 -15.13
N GLU A 101 2.66 4.25 -13.83
CA GLU A 101 3.11 3.28 -12.83
C GLU A 101 2.04 2.20 -12.57
N GLU A 102 2.47 0.98 -12.30
CA GLU A 102 1.57 -0.17 -12.10
C GLU A 102 0.79 -0.08 -10.79
N GLU A 103 1.40 0.48 -9.73
CA GLU A 103 0.74 0.72 -8.45
C GLU A 103 -0.39 1.76 -8.57
N ASP A 104 -0.17 2.82 -9.34
CA ASP A 104 -1.17 3.87 -9.55
C ASP A 104 -2.34 3.38 -10.42
N ARG A 105 -2.07 2.52 -11.42
CA ARG A 105 -3.14 1.83 -12.18
C ARG A 105 -4.00 0.94 -11.28
N ALA A 106 -3.40 0.22 -10.32
CA ALA A 106 -4.16 -0.57 -9.36
C ALA A 106 -5.01 0.31 -8.43
N ARG A 107 -4.50 1.48 -8.03
CA ARG A 107 -5.28 2.46 -7.24
C ARG A 107 -6.47 2.99 -8.04
N LEU A 108 -6.27 3.37 -9.30
CA LEU A 108 -7.36 3.80 -10.18
C LEU A 108 -8.43 2.71 -10.34
N ALA A 109 -8.02 1.45 -10.54
CA ALA A 109 -8.96 0.34 -10.61
C ALA A 109 -9.79 0.17 -9.32
N ASN A 110 -9.18 0.36 -8.15
CA ASN A 110 -9.90 0.33 -6.87
C ASN A 110 -10.88 1.51 -6.73
N LEU A 111 -10.53 2.69 -7.27
CA LEU A 111 -11.44 3.84 -7.30
C LEU A 111 -12.64 3.58 -8.24
N ASP A 112 -12.41 2.94 -9.39
CA ASP A 112 -13.49 2.53 -10.30
C ASP A 112 -14.41 1.49 -9.66
N GLN A 113 -13.87 0.55 -8.87
CA GLN A 113 -14.67 -0.39 -8.09
C GLN A 113 -15.58 0.33 -7.10
N LEU A 114 -15.10 1.40 -6.45
CA LEU A 114 -15.94 2.20 -5.56
C LEU A 114 -17.11 2.86 -6.29
N VAL A 115 -16.91 3.33 -7.53
CA VAL A 115 -17.99 3.88 -8.37
C VAL A 115 -19.02 2.80 -8.73
N ASN A 116 -18.55 1.59 -9.05
CA ASN A 116 -19.45 0.47 -9.35
C ASN A 116 -20.25 0.03 -8.11
N ALA A 117 -19.61 -0.09 -6.95
CA ALA A 117 -20.28 -0.41 -5.69
C ALA A 117 -21.35 0.64 -5.33
N ALA A 118 -21.06 1.92 -5.58
CA ALA A 118 -22.02 3.01 -5.41
C ALA A 118 -23.23 2.87 -6.35
N ALA A 119 -23.01 2.46 -7.61
CA ALA A 119 -24.09 2.22 -8.57
C ALA A 119 -24.98 1.02 -8.16
N GLU A 120 -24.39 -0.06 -7.65
CA GLU A 120 -25.13 -1.21 -7.14
C GLU A 120 -25.93 -0.88 -5.87
N ALA A 121 -25.36 -0.08 -4.97
CA ALA A 121 -26.07 0.44 -3.81
C ALA A 121 -27.27 1.32 -4.23
N GLU A 122 -27.09 2.17 -5.23
CA GLU A 122 -28.16 3.00 -5.79
C GLU A 122 -29.30 2.17 -6.40
N GLN A 123 -28.99 1.11 -7.14
CA GLN A 123 -30.01 0.19 -7.69
C GLN A 123 -30.82 -0.51 -6.60
N ARG A 124 -30.20 -0.75 -5.44
CA ARG A 124 -30.87 -1.27 -4.23
C ARG A 124 -31.61 -0.19 -3.44
N GLY A 125 -31.59 1.07 -3.88
CA GLY A 125 -32.28 2.19 -3.26
C GLY A 125 -31.57 2.77 -2.02
N LEU A 126 -30.28 2.51 -1.85
CA LEU A 126 -29.52 3.01 -0.69
C LEU A 126 -29.21 4.49 -0.85
N THR A 127 -29.28 5.20 0.28
CA THR A 127 -28.80 6.58 0.40
C THR A 127 -27.30 6.61 0.69
N LEU A 128 -26.64 7.77 0.54
CA LEU A 128 -25.22 7.93 0.87
C LEU A 128 -24.88 7.49 2.32
N PRO A 129 -25.64 7.86 3.37
CA PRO A 129 -25.41 7.32 4.72
C PRO A 129 -25.49 5.80 4.78
N SER A 130 -26.54 5.19 4.21
CA SER A 130 -26.70 3.72 4.21
C SER A 130 -25.57 3.00 3.47
N PHE A 131 -25.11 3.57 2.35
CA PHE A 131 -23.95 3.07 1.62
C PHE A 131 -22.67 3.16 2.45
N LEU A 132 -22.47 4.25 3.19
CA LEU A 132 -21.31 4.40 4.07
C LEU A 132 -21.32 3.41 5.23
N ASP A 133 -22.49 3.11 5.79
CA ASP A 133 -22.64 2.09 6.82
C ASP A 133 -22.31 0.71 6.27
N GLU A 134 -22.78 0.38 5.07
CA GLU A 134 -22.48 -0.89 4.39
C GLU A 134 -20.98 -1.03 4.08
N VAL A 135 -20.35 -0.01 3.50
CA VAL A 135 -18.90 -0.05 3.22
C VAL A 135 -18.07 -0.14 4.50
N ALA A 136 -18.56 0.38 5.62
CA ALA A 136 -17.91 0.21 6.92
C ALA A 136 -18.08 -1.20 7.50
N LEU A 137 -19.16 -1.91 7.14
CA LEU A 137 -19.45 -3.29 7.53
C LEU A 137 -18.75 -4.32 6.64
N LEU A 138 -18.51 -3.99 5.37
CA LEU A 138 -17.75 -4.79 4.41
C LEU A 138 -16.26 -4.81 4.84
N SER A 139 -15.94 -5.78 5.69
CA SER A 139 -14.57 -6.17 6.03
C SER A 139 -13.99 -7.12 4.97
N GLU A 140 -12.69 -7.43 5.04
CA GLU A 140 -11.90 -8.28 4.11
C GLU A 140 -12.53 -9.65 3.73
N ALA A 141 -13.65 -10.04 4.33
CA ALA A 141 -14.35 -11.31 4.16
C ALA A 141 -15.19 -11.42 2.87
N ASP A 142 -15.66 -10.31 2.27
CA ASP A 142 -16.70 -10.36 1.23
C ASP A 142 -16.19 -10.26 -0.22
N ALA A 143 -14.96 -10.70 -0.50
CA ALA A 143 -14.47 -10.90 -1.87
C ALA A 143 -15.05 -12.18 -2.51
N GLU A 144 -16.36 -12.45 -2.34
CA GLU A 144 -17.04 -13.59 -2.94
C GLU A 144 -17.67 -13.22 -4.28
N THR A 145 -16.90 -13.26 -5.38
CA THR A 145 -17.44 -13.45 -6.75
C THR A 145 -16.35 -13.80 -7.77
N ALA A 146 -15.56 -14.84 -7.50
CA ALA A 146 -14.80 -15.50 -8.55
C ALA A 146 -15.07 -17.01 -8.47
N PRO A 147 -15.85 -17.61 -9.38
CA PRO A 147 -16.36 -18.97 -9.21
C PRO A 147 -15.30 -20.09 -9.23
N GLN A 148 -14.00 -19.77 -9.36
CA GLN A 148 -12.87 -20.71 -9.27
C GLN A 148 -11.58 -19.99 -8.83
N SER A 149 -11.59 -19.28 -7.70
CA SER A 149 -10.40 -18.62 -7.16
C SER A 149 -9.74 -19.38 -6.01
N VAL A 150 -8.45 -19.13 -5.81
CA VAL A 150 -7.77 -19.48 -4.57
C VAL A 150 -8.09 -18.41 -3.52
N LEU A 151 -8.60 -18.81 -2.37
CA LEU A 151 -8.80 -17.90 -1.25
C LEU A 151 -7.45 -17.62 -0.57
N LEU A 152 -7.05 -16.35 -0.57
CA LEU A 152 -5.96 -15.86 0.27
C LEU A 152 -6.59 -15.22 1.50
N SER A 153 -6.23 -15.71 2.68
CA SER A 153 -6.76 -15.23 3.95
C SER A 153 -5.65 -15.22 5.00
N THR A 154 -5.85 -14.45 6.06
CA THR A 154 -5.07 -14.59 7.30
C THR A 154 -5.55 -15.80 8.09
N LEU A 155 -4.72 -16.31 9.01
CA LEU A 155 -5.08 -17.41 9.91
C LEU A 155 -6.30 -17.08 10.79
N HIS A 156 -6.40 -15.82 11.24
CA HIS A 156 -7.50 -15.34 12.08
C HIS A 156 -8.84 -15.35 11.33
N ALA A 157 -8.85 -14.86 10.08
CA ALA A 157 -10.04 -14.82 9.24
C ALA A 157 -10.50 -16.20 8.75
N ALA A 158 -9.62 -17.22 8.80
CA ALA A 158 -9.96 -18.58 8.42
C ALA A 158 -10.74 -19.35 9.51
N LYS A 159 -10.94 -18.78 10.70
CA LYS A 159 -11.63 -19.46 11.81
C LYS A 159 -13.08 -19.80 11.42
N GLY A 160 -13.44 -21.07 11.58
CA GLY A 160 -14.79 -21.56 11.25
C GLY A 160 -14.97 -21.96 9.77
N LEU A 161 -13.98 -21.69 8.92
CA LEU A 161 -13.97 -22.15 7.53
C LEU A 161 -13.23 -23.49 7.40
N GLU A 162 -13.47 -24.22 6.31
CA GLU A 162 -12.77 -25.47 6.01
C GLU A 162 -12.61 -25.64 4.49
N PHE A 163 -11.46 -26.19 4.08
CA PHE A 163 -11.10 -26.35 2.67
C PHE A 163 -10.52 -27.74 2.42
N ASP A 164 -10.72 -28.27 1.21
CA ASP A 164 -10.13 -29.54 0.81
C ASP A 164 -8.59 -29.51 0.86
N VAL A 165 -8.00 -28.38 0.44
CA VAL A 165 -6.55 -28.17 0.41
C VAL A 165 -6.21 -26.83 1.05
N VAL A 166 -5.27 -26.83 2.00
CA VAL A 166 -4.79 -25.62 2.68
C VAL A 166 -3.27 -25.52 2.55
N TYR A 167 -2.79 -24.34 2.20
CA TYR A 167 -1.38 -23.97 2.21
C TYR A 167 -1.15 -22.99 3.36
N LEU A 168 -0.41 -23.41 4.39
CA LEU A 168 0.10 -22.50 5.41
C LEU A 168 1.51 -22.08 5.00
N VAL A 169 1.67 -20.78 4.74
CA VAL A 169 2.91 -20.20 4.21
C VAL A 169 3.58 -19.32 5.25
N GLY A 170 4.92 -19.29 5.22
CA GLY A 170 5.69 -18.41 6.11
C GLY A 170 5.80 -18.93 7.55
N LEU A 171 5.91 -20.25 7.73
CA LEU A 171 6.21 -20.86 9.03
C LEU A 171 7.67 -20.63 9.38
N GLU A 172 7.96 -19.41 9.80
CA GLU A 172 9.30 -18.87 10.05
C GLU A 172 9.35 -18.26 11.44
N GLU A 173 10.50 -18.38 12.12
CA GLU A 173 10.75 -17.66 13.37
C GLU A 173 10.61 -16.14 13.14
N GLY A 174 9.85 -15.48 14.02
CA GLY A 174 9.53 -14.06 13.90
C GLY A 174 8.33 -13.73 13.02
N LEU A 175 7.74 -14.73 12.34
CA LEU A 175 6.49 -14.58 11.59
C LEU A 175 5.37 -15.46 12.18
N LEU A 176 5.65 -16.75 12.40
CA LEU A 176 4.78 -17.66 13.16
C LEU A 176 5.67 -18.67 13.92
N PRO A 177 5.93 -18.48 15.21
CA PRO A 177 5.32 -17.49 16.09
C PRO A 177 5.77 -16.05 15.79
N LEU A 178 4.82 -15.10 15.86
CA LEU A 178 5.13 -13.68 15.77
C LEU A 178 5.85 -13.23 17.05
N MET A 179 7.08 -12.71 16.92
CA MET A 179 7.80 -12.18 18.08
C MET A 179 7.44 -10.72 18.31
N ARG A 180 6.83 -10.43 19.46
CA ARG A 180 6.50 -9.06 19.93
C ARG A 180 7.48 -8.64 21.03
N GLY A 181 8.77 -8.51 20.70
CA GLY A 181 9.81 -8.12 21.67
C GLY A 181 11.08 -8.95 21.55
N GLU A 182 12.02 -8.75 22.49
CA GLU A 182 13.29 -9.49 22.53
C GLU A 182 13.13 -10.90 23.12
N GLU A 183 12.17 -11.09 24.03
CA GLU A 183 11.82 -12.41 24.59
C GLU A 183 10.32 -12.67 24.39
N PRO A 184 9.93 -13.81 23.79
CA PRO A 184 8.53 -14.18 23.68
C PRO A 184 7.99 -14.57 25.07
N GLU A 185 6.94 -13.90 25.53
CA GLU A 185 6.19 -14.36 26.70
C GLU A 185 5.58 -15.74 26.37
N LEU A 186 5.65 -16.69 27.31
CA LEU A 186 5.12 -18.06 27.12
C LEU A 186 3.64 -18.04 26.68
N ALA A 187 2.86 -17.09 27.21
CA ALA A 187 1.45 -16.90 26.85
C ALA A 187 1.25 -16.51 25.38
N ASP A 188 2.14 -15.66 24.83
CA ASP A 188 2.11 -15.27 23.43
C ASP A 188 2.48 -16.45 22.52
N GLU A 189 3.47 -17.26 22.91
CA GLU A 189 3.82 -18.46 22.15
C GLU A 189 2.65 -19.47 22.12
N GLU A 190 1.99 -19.70 23.25
CA GLU A 190 0.82 -20.58 23.31
C GLU A 190 -0.34 -20.08 22.45
N GLU A 191 -0.55 -18.76 22.37
CA GLU A 191 -1.57 -18.17 21.50
C GLU A 191 -1.23 -18.39 20.02
N GLU A 192 0.01 -18.14 19.61
CA GLU A 192 0.48 -18.37 18.24
C GLU A 192 0.45 -19.87 17.87
N ARG A 193 0.69 -20.75 18.84
CA ARG A 193 0.54 -22.21 18.73
C ARG A 193 -0.92 -22.60 18.53
N ARG A 194 -1.85 -22.01 19.28
CA ARG A 194 -3.30 -22.18 19.07
C ARG A 194 -3.71 -21.70 17.68
N LEU A 195 -3.15 -20.59 17.21
CA LEU A 195 -3.39 -20.05 15.88
C LEU A 195 -2.93 -21.00 14.77
N LEU A 196 -1.73 -21.57 14.90
CA LEU A 196 -1.24 -22.61 13.98
C LEU A 196 -2.17 -23.83 13.99
N TYR A 197 -2.55 -24.33 15.16
CA TYR A 197 -3.48 -25.46 15.29
C TYR A 197 -4.81 -25.19 14.57
N VAL A 198 -5.39 -24.00 14.75
CA VAL A 198 -6.60 -23.59 14.03
C VAL A 198 -6.36 -23.62 12.53
N GLY A 199 -5.26 -23.04 12.04
CA GLY A 199 -4.89 -23.06 10.63
C GLY A 199 -4.76 -24.46 10.04
N MET A 200 -4.08 -25.37 10.76
CA MET A 200 -3.87 -26.75 10.32
C MET A 200 -5.19 -27.52 10.23
N THR A 201 -6.09 -27.30 11.19
CA THR A 201 -7.41 -27.97 11.24
C THR A 201 -8.42 -27.42 10.22
N ARG A 202 -8.08 -26.39 9.43
CA ARG A 202 -8.94 -25.95 8.32
C ARG A 202 -8.84 -26.90 7.11
N ALA A 203 -7.81 -27.76 7.06
CA ALA A 203 -7.57 -28.66 5.95
C ALA A 203 -8.33 -29.99 6.11
N ARG A 204 -9.15 -30.36 5.11
CA ARG A 204 -9.88 -31.64 5.10
C ARG A 204 -9.10 -32.80 4.48
N LYS A 205 -8.40 -32.55 3.37
CA LYS A 205 -7.71 -33.62 2.61
C LYS A 205 -6.21 -33.44 2.54
N LYS A 206 -5.73 -32.21 2.33
CA LYS A 206 -4.29 -31.94 2.18
C LYS A 206 -3.88 -30.65 2.86
N LEU A 207 -2.84 -30.74 3.67
CA LEU A 207 -2.17 -29.61 4.32
C LEU A 207 -0.74 -29.51 3.77
N VAL A 208 -0.35 -28.32 3.32
CA VAL A 208 1.02 -28.03 2.89
C VAL A 208 1.55 -26.91 3.77
N LEU A 209 2.70 -27.16 4.39
CA LEU A 209 3.38 -26.23 5.29
C LEU A 209 4.65 -25.75 4.59
N THR A 210 4.85 -24.43 4.48
CA THR A 210 6.03 -23.87 3.81
C THR A 210 6.72 -22.79 4.63
N TRP A 211 8.03 -22.70 4.47
CA TRP A 211 8.89 -21.66 5.02
C TRP A 211 9.93 -21.26 3.96
N ALA A 212 10.40 -20.03 3.99
CA ALA A 212 11.47 -19.55 3.12
C ALA A 212 12.81 -19.50 3.86
N ARG A 213 13.92 -19.78 3.17
CA ARG A 213 15.29 -19.58 3.70
C ARG A 213 15.68 -18.11 3.78
N SER A 214 15.11 -17.29 2.90
CA SER A 214 15.36 -15.85 2.81
C SER A 214 14.06 -15.16 2.39
N ARG A 215 13.71 -14.08 3.09
CA ARG A 215 12.50 -13.31 2.86
C ARG A 215 12.84 -11.82 2.82
N ARG A 216 12.19 -11.10 1.91
CA ARG A 216 12.21 -9.64 1.90
C ARG A 216 11.00 -9.09 2.66
N LEU A 217 11.25 -8.36 3.75
CA LEU A 217 10.23 -7.71 4.58
C LEU A 217 10.63 -6.23 4.74
N HIS A 218 9.68 -5.32 4.52
CA HIS A 218 9.91 -3.87 4.63
C HIS A 218 11.14 -3.35 3.85
N GLY A 219 11.42 -3.97 2.70
CA GLY A 219 12.53 -3.58 1.82
C GLY A 219 13.88 -4.21 2.14
N GLU A 220 14.06 -4.83 3.30
CA GLU A 220 15.27 -5.54 3.73
C GLU A 220 15.14 -7.05 3.49
N THR A 221 16.18 -7.68 2.96
CA THR A 221 16.25 -9.14 2.80
C THR A 221 16.88 -9.73 4.05
N ARG A 222 16.12 -10.57 4.75
CA ARG A 222 16.57 -11.25 5.97
C ARG A 222 16.64 -12.75 5.72
N THR A 223 17.67 -13.38 6.28
CA THR A 223 17.73 -14.83 6.39
C THR A 223 16.78 -15.26 7.51
N THR A 224 15.91 -16.22 7.20
CA THR A 224 14.87 -16.69 8.09
C THR A 224 15.17 -18.11 8.55
N ARG A 225 14.71 -18.46 9.75
CA ARG A 225 14.79 -19.82 10.28
C ARG A 225 13.40 -20.47 10.22
N PRO A 226 13.29 -21.79 10.03
CA PRO A 226 12.01 -22.48 10.11
C PRO A 226 11.40 -22.28 11.51
N SER A 227 10.08 -22.13 11.56
CA SER A 227 9.34 -22.06 12.81
C SER A 227 9.63 -23.26 13.72
N ARG A 228 9.81 -23.02 15.01
CA ARG A 228 9.95 -24.06 16.04
C ARG A 228 8.78 -25.04 16.04
N PHE A 229 7.57 -24.59 15.72
CA PHE A 229 6.38 -25.44 15.69
C PHE A 229 6.47 -26.54 14.63
N LEU A 230 7.26 -26.33 13.57
CA LEU A 230 7.52 -27.39 12.59
C LEU A 230 8.25 -28.57 13.22
N ALA A 231 9.12 -28.33 14.23
CA ALA A 231 9.88 -29.38 14.90
C ALA A 231 9.03 -30.24 15.85
N GLU A 232 7.81 -29.82 16.19
CA GLU A 232 6.91 -30.50 17.10
C GLU A 232 5.95 -31.47 16.42
N LEU A 233 5.81 -31.37 15.08
CA LEU A 233 4.92 -32.25 14.31
C LEU A 233 5.43 -33.71 14.34
N PRO A 234 4.59 -34.74 14.46
CA PRO A 234 5.08 -36.12 14.46
C PRO A 234 5.86 -36.44 13.16
N PRO A 235 7.06 -37.04 13.21
CA PRO A 235 7.86 -37.28 12.00
C PRO A 235 7.17 -38.22 11.00
N GLU A 236 6.26 -39.07 11.48
CA GLU A 236 5.51 -40.04 10.67
C GLU A 236 4.53 -39.37 9.71
N VAL A 237 4.06 -38.16 10.04
CA VAL A 237 3.14 -37.38 9.19
C VAL A 237 3.88 -36.37 8.31
N ARG A 238 5.19 -36.23 8.47
CA ARG A 238 6.02 -35.32 7.65
C ARG A 238 6.49 -36.04 6.39
N ARG A 239 6.12 -35.49 5.25
CA ARG A 239 6.82 -35.78 3.99
C ARG A 239 7.69 -34.57 3.66
N GLU A 240 8.94 -34.62 4.08
CA GLU A 240 9.92 -33.59 3.76
C GLU A 240 10.29 -33.69 2.28
N GLY A 241 9.58 -32.94 1.46
CA GLY A 241 10.06 -32.57 0.15
C GLY A 241 10.87 -31.30 0.29
N LEU A 242 12.19 -31.37 0.18
CA LEU A 242 12.84 -30.29 -0.57
C LEU A 242 12.10 -30.27 -1.90
N THR A 243 11.61 -29.11 -2.33
CA THR A 243 11.40 -28.93 -3.76
C THR A 243 12.78 -29.12 -4.40
N SER A 244 13.16 -30.37 -4.68
CA SER A 244 13.83 -30.67 -5.93
C SER A 244 13.02 -29.90 -6.97
N PRO A 245 13.64 -29.16 -7.90
CA PRO A 245 12.94 -28.67 -9.06
C PRO A 245 12.45 -29.91 -9.81
N SER A 246 11.34 -30.48 -9.38
CA SER A 246 10.51 -31.32 -10.21
C SER A 246 10.19 -30.41 -11.39
N PRO A 247 10.47 -30.83 -12.63
CA PRO A 247 9.94 -30.13 -13.78
C PRO A 247 8.43 -30.27 -13.65
N LEU A 248 7.81 -29.28 -13.00
CA LEU A 248 6.37 -29.10 -13.02
C LEU A 248 5.97 -29.24 -14.50
N PRO A 249 4.89 -29.96 -14.84
CA PRO A 249 4.34 -29.87 -16.18
C PRO A 249 4.23 -28.39 -16.48
N HIS A 250 4.86 -27.96 -17.58
CA HIS A 250 5.04 -26.56 -17.95
C HIS A 250 3.69 -25.85 -17.80
N TRP A 251 3.50 -25.20 -16.65
CA TRP A 251 2.61 -24.08 -16.54
C TRP A 251 3.31 -23.06 -17.44
N GLU A 252 2.87 -22.96 -18.69
CA GLU A 252 3.06 -21.74 -19.44
C GLU A 252 2.24 -20.72 -18.65
N PRO A 253 2.86 -19.80 -17.87
CA PRO A 253 2.12 -18.60 -17.55
C PRO A 253 1.72 -18.06 -18.91
N LYS A 254 0.41 -17.99 -19.21
CA LYS A 254 -0.06 -17.03 -20.21
C LYS A 254 0.67 -15.75 -19.81
N PRO A 255 1.58 -15.22 -20.66
CA PRO A 255 2.47 -14.18 -20.21
C PRO A 255 1.56 -13.10 -19.66
N LEU A 256 1.66 -12.84 -18.35
CA LEU A 256 1.37 -11.52 -17.81
C LEU A 256 2.09 -10.62 -18.78
N VAL A 257 1.32 -9.86 -19.56
CA VAL A 257 1.80 -9.08 -20.70
C VAL A 257 3.11 -8.47 -20.25
N ARG A 258 4.22 -9.05 -20.70
CA ARG A 258 5.53 -8.54 -20.31
C ARG A 258 5.49 -7.11 -20.82
N PRO A 259 5.75 -6.09 -19.99
CA PRO A 259 6.04 -4.78 -20.55
C PRO A 259 7.10 -5.06 -21.60
N ARG A 260 6.77 -4.73 -22.84
CA ARG A 260 7.59 -4.95 -24.02
C ARG A 260 9.02 -4.64 -23.61
N GLN A 261 9.89 -5.66 -23.61
CA GLN A 261 11.32 -5.43 -23.41
C GLN A 261 11.70 -4.42 -24.49
N GLU A 262 11.88 -3.17 -24.09
CA GLU A 262 12.54 -2.20 -24.94
C GLU A 262 13.87 -2.84 -25.33
N ALA A 263 14.12 -2.85 -26.63
CA ALA A 263 15.36 -3.31 -27.22
C ALA A 263 16.55 -2.75 -26.41
N PRO A 264 17.68 -3.47 -26.31
CA PRO A 264 18.85 -2.98 -25.61
C PRO A 264 19.15 -1.55 -26.07
N ALA A 265 19.02 -0.61 -25.12
CA ALA A 265 19.25 0.79 -25.39
C ALA A 265 20.69 0.97 -25.89
N PRO A 266 20.90 1.85 -26.88
CA PRO A 266 22.22 2.09 -27.44
C PRO A 266 23.19 2.60 -26.37
N GLU A 267 24.46 2.33 -26.63
CA GLU A 267 25.62 2.50 -25.76
C GLU A 267 25.60 3.73 -24.85
N ALA A 268 26.12 3.51 -23.64
CA ALA A 268 26.18 4.42 -22.52
C ALA A 268 26.64 5.83 -22.89
N ARG A 269 25.72 6.80 -22.82
CA ARG A 269 26.08 8.19 -22.59
C ARG A 269 26.18 8.41 -21.08
N ASN A 270 27.34 8.89 -20.63
CA ASN A 270 27.75 9.22 -19.26
C ASN A 270 28.40 8.11 -18.40
N GLY A 271 28.77 6.94 -18.95
CA GLY A 271 29.76 6.04 -18.32
C GLY A 271 29.37 5.36 -16.99
N PHE A 272 28.15 5.55 -16.48
CA PHE A 272 27.66 4.87 -15.27
C PHE A 272 26.97 3.55 -15.62
N ARG A 273 27.20 2.52 -14.79
CA ARG A 273 26.57 1.20 -14.86
C ARG A 273 26.12 0.78 -13.46
N PRO A 274 25.01 0.02 -13.33
CA PRO A 274 24.67 -0.64 -12.08
C PRO A 274 25.86 -1.44 -11.53
N GLY A 275 26.05 -1.40 -10.20
CA GLY A 275 27.17 -2.03 -9.50
C GLY A 275 28.44 -1.19 -9.37
N MET A 276 28.53 -0.02 -10.03
CA MET A 276 29.69 0.87 -9.86
C MET A 276 29.72 1.52 -8.47
N LYS A 277 30.91 1.57 -7.86
CA LYS A 277 31.13 2.35 -6.63
C LYS A 277 31.39 3.80 -6.99
N VAL A 278 30.64 4.70 -6.36
CA VAL A 278 30.70 6.14 -6.58
C VAL A 278 30.82 6.91 -5.26
N GLU A 279 31.32 8.12 -5.31
CA GLU A 279 31.43 9.04 -4.17
C GLU A 279 30.78 10.38 -4.52
N HIS A 280 29.95 10.88 -3.61
CA HIS A 280 29.31 12.19 -3.70
C HIS A 280 29.80 13.09 -2.54
N PRO A 281 30.11 14.38 -2.79
CA PRO A 281 30.63 15.29 -1.76
C PRO A 281 29.77 15.37 -0.50
N THR A 282 28.44 15.36 -0.65
CA THR A 282 27.49 15.47 0.47
C THR A 282 27.06 14.12 1.05
N PHE A 283 26.97 13.08 0.21
CA PHE A 283 26.32 11.82 0.60
C PHE A 283 27.34 10.70 0.88
N GLY A 284 28.62 10.95 0.61
CA GLY A 284 29.70 10.00 0.84
C GLY A 284 29.74 8.92 -0.24
N ARG A 285 30.20 7.73 0.14
CA ARG A 285 30.36 6.59 -0.76
C ARG A 285 29.04 5.85 -0.95
N GLY A 286 28.84 5.33 -2.15
CA GLY A 286 27.66 4.58 -2.50
C GLY A 286 27.84 3.67 -3.71
N VAL A 287 26.83 2.84 -3.97
CA VAL A 287 26.78 1.92 -5.11
C VAL A 287 25.64 2.30 -6.03
N VAL A 288 25.92 2.38 -7.32
CA VAL A 288 24.89 2.62 -8.35
C VAL A 288 23.97 1.41 -8.41
N LEU A 289 22.70 1.60 -8.10
CA LEU A 289 21.68 0.55 -8.20
C LEU A 289 21.10 0.48 -9.60
N GLN A 290 20.85 1.64 -10.21
CA GLN A 290 20.17 1.74 -11.49
C GLN A 290 20.58 3.03 -12.21
N VAL A 291 20.65 2.96 -13.54
CA VAL A 291 20.82 4.13 -14.40
C VAL A 291 19.59 4.20 -15.30
N GLN A 292 18.91 5.34 -15.27
CA GLN A 292 17.76 5.64 -16.11
C GLN A 292 18.15 6.77 -17.07
N ALA A 293 18.21 6.46 -18.36
CA ALA A 293 18.35 7.48 -19.39
C ALA A 293 16.94 7.92 -19.83
N SER A 294 16.61 9.20 -19.67
CA SER A 294 15.37 9.78 -20.16
C SER A 294 15.71 10.99 -21.04
N GLY A 295 15.66 10.79 -22.35
CA GLY A 295 16.02 11.82 -23.34
C GLY A 295 17.46 12.34 -23.14
N ALA A 296 17.59 13.64 -22.90
CA ALA A 296 18.89 14.31 -22.71
C ALA A 296 19.45 14.23 -21.27
N GLN A 297 18.70 13.65 -20.31
CA GLN A 297 19.09 13.60 -18.90
C GLN A 297 19.30 12.16 -18.42
N THR A 298 20.42 11.94 -17.73
CA THR A 298 20.71 10.67 -17.05
C THR A 298 20.37 10.82 -15.58
N ARG A 299 19.46 9.98 -15.07
CA ARG A 299 19.20 9.83 -13.63
C ARG A 299 19.91 8.57 -13.14
N VAL A 300 20.73 8.71 -12.11
CA VAL A 300 21.48 7.63 -11.48
C VAL A 300 20.93 7.43 -10.08
N VAL A 301 20.42 6.23 -9.82
CA VAL A 301 19.96 5.83 -8.48
C VAL A 301 21.14 5.22 -7.76
N VAL A 302 21.58 5.85 -6.67
CA VAL A 302 22.73 5.44 -5.85
C VAL A 302 22.24 5.14 -4.44
N PHE A 303 22.71 4.04 -3.86
CA PHE A 303 22.58 3.81 -2.42
C PHE A 303 23.86 4.28 -1.73
N PHE A 304 23.74 5.31 -0.90
CA PHE A 304 24.85 5.84 -0.10
C PHE A 304 24.83 5.25 1.30
N ASP A 305 26.00 4.85 1.81
CA ASP A 305 26.12 4.21 3.12
C ASP A 305 25.58 5.09 4.26
N ARG A 306 25.68 6.42 4.12
CA ARG A 306 25.22 7.39 5.13
C ARG A 306 23.88 8.05 4.83
N ALA A 307 23.43 8.06 3.58
CA ALA A 307 22.27 8.86 3.15
C ALA A 307 21.14 8.02 2.53
N GLY A 308 21.30 6.70 2.48
CA GLY A 308 20.33 5.78 1.88
C GLY A 308 20.19 5.96 0.37
N LYS A 309 19.05 5.53 -0.18
CA LYS A 309 18.76 5.59 -1.61
C LYS A 309 18.52 7.04 -2.05
N LYS A 310 19.29 7.52 -3.02
CA LYS A 310 19.13 8.84 -3.65
C LYS A 310 19.13 8.71 -5.18
N THR A 311 18.23 9.44 -5.82
CA THR A 311 18.21 9.59 -7.29
C THR A 311 18.88 10.91 -7.64
N LEU A 312 19.97 10.85 -8.38
CA LEU A 312 20.81 11.99 -8.71
C LEU A 312 20.87 12.20 -10.22
N LEU A 313 20.95 13.46 -10.65
CA LEU A 313 21.34 13.81 -12.01
C LEU A 313 22.82 14.16 -12.00
N PRO A 314 23.72 13.39 -12.65
CA PRO A 314 25.16 13.67 -12.64
C PRO A 314 25.52 15.06 -13.18
N SER A 315 24.65 15.68 -13.98
CA SER A 315 24.80 17.06 -14.46
C SER A 315 24.59 18.14 -13.38
N VAL A 316 23.82 17.82 -12.33
CA VAL A 316 23.48 18.74 -11.22
C VAL A 316 24.25 18.36 -9.94
N ALA A 317 24.51 17.07 -9.77
CA ALA A 317 25.16 16.48 -8.59
C ALA A 317 26.29 15.54 -9.07
N PRO A 318 27.54 16.03 -9.20
CA PRO A 318 28.63 15.25 -9.77
C PRO A 318 28.99 14.05 -8.89
N LEU A 319 29.20 12.90 -9.52
CA LEU A 319 29.58 11.64 -8.88
C LEU A 319 30.98 11.24 -9.33
N LYS A 320 31.88 10.94 -8.38
CA LYS A 320 33.22 10.45 -8.66
C LYS A 320 33.22 8.91 -8.66
N VAL A 321 33.67 8.28 -9.73
CA VAL A 321 33.76 6.81 -9.83
C VAL A 321 34.98 6.31 -9.05
N LEU A 322 34.78 5.34 -8.15
CA LEU A 322 35.84 4.76 -7.32
C LEU A 322 36.35 3.39 -7.84
N SER A 323 35.52 2.61 -8.53
CA SER A 323 35.93 1.37 -9.21
C SER A 323 34.85 0.85 -10.18
N ALA A 324 35.25 0.32 -11.33
CA ALA A 324 34.38 -0.43 -12.24
C ALA A 324 34.03 -1.83 -11.67
N PRO A 325 32.86 -2.42 -11.98
CA PRO A 325 32.45 -3.71 -11.45
C PRO A 325 33.42 -4.81 -11.89
N ARG A 326 33.86 -5.65 -10.94
CA ARG A 326 34.45 -6.96 -11.28
C ARG A 326 33.29 -7.86 -11.73
N GLY A 327 33.45 -8.48 -12.90
CA GLY A 327 32.47 -9.39 -13.50
C GLY A 327 32.22 -10.64 -12.69
#